data_AF-A0A929SSN0-F1
#
_entry.id   AF-A0A929SSN0-F1
#
_cell.length_a   1.000
_cell.length_b   1.000
_cell.length_c   1.000
_cell.angle_alpha   90.00
_cell.angle_beta   90.00
_cell.angle_gamma   90.00
#
_symmetry.space_group_name_H-M   'P 1'
#
loop_
_entity.id
_entity.type
_entity.pdbx_description
1 polymer ?
#
loop_
_entity_poly.entity_id
_entity_poly.type
_entity_poly.pdbx_seq_one_letter_code
_entity_poly.pdbx_strand_id
1 'polypeptide(L)'
;MIKYKKPRGTKDIYGLEMDVMQYVKRTVFGILAKHGYMEIRTPVFESSDLYLRGVGEDTDIVNKEMYTFDDKSRKKYNIKT
;
A
#
# COMPACT_ATOMS: atom_id res chain seq x y z
N MET A 1 25.78 14.87 -14.77
CA MET A 1 24.63 15.07 -13.85
C MET A 1 23.71 13.85 -13.98
N ILE A 2 23.51 13.08 -12.90
CA ILE A 2 22.67 11.88 -12.96
C ILE A 2 21.20 12.30 -13.04
N LYS A 3 20.46 11.76 -14.01
CA LYS A 3 19.04 12.05 -14.22
C LYS A 3 18.22 10.90 -13.63
N TYR A 4 17.59 11.14 -12.49
CA TYR A 4 16.75 10.14 -11.85
C TYR A 4 15.44 9.92 -12.62
N LYS A 5 14.96 8.68 -12.63
CA LYS A 5 13.67 8.28 -13.20
C LYS A 5 12.89 7.50 -12.16
N LYS A 6 11.56 7.58 -12.23
CA LYS A 6 10.69 6.77 -11.37
C LYS A 6 10.92 5.27 -11.58
N PRO A 7 10.80 4.43 -10.54
CA PRO A 7 10.85 2.98 -10.68
C PRO A 7 9.77 2.48 -11.66
N ARG A 8 10.08 1.42 -12.41
CA ARG A 8 9.11 0.75 -13.29
C ARG A 8 7.93 0.24 -12.46
N GLY A 9 6.71 0.41 -12.98
CA GLY A 9 5.48 0.02 -12.27
C GLY A 9 4.92 1.09 -11.33
N THR A 10 5.62 2.23 -11.13
CA THR A 10 5.13 3.34 -10.30
C THR A 10 4.60 4.51 -11.15
N LYS A 11 3.66 5.28 -10.59
CA LYS A 11 3.05 6.43 -11.26
C LYS A 11 2.90 7.60 -10.30
N ASP A 12 3.45 8.74 -10.70
CA ASP A 12 3.15 10.03 -10.08
C ASP A 12 1.75 10.46 -10.51
N ILE A 13 0.90 10.81 -9.55
CA ILE A 13 -0.47 11.28 -9.78
C ILE A 13 -0.53 12.75 -9.37
N TYR A 14 -0.87 13.63 -10.30
CA TYR A 14 -0.90 15.08 -10.10
C TYR A 14 -1.84 15.77 -11.09
N GLY A 15 -2.11 17.07 -10.87
CA GLY A 15 -3.02 17.87 -11.71
C GLY A 15 -4.42 17.26 -11.78
N LEU A 16 -4.99 17.24 -12.99
CA LEU A 16 -6.35 16.75 -13.22
C LEU A 16 -6.56 15.30 -12.74
N GLU A 17 -5.54 14.44 -12.82
CA GLU A 17 -5.66 13.05 -12.35
C GLU A 17 -5.82 12.98 -10.83
N MET A 18 -5.12 13.86 -10.11
CA MET A 18 -5.26 13.99 -8.66
C MET A 18 -6.66 14.53 -8.30
N ASP A 19 -7.19 15.48 -9.06
CA ASP A 19 -8.53 16.04 -8.82
C ASP A 19 -9.62 14.98 -8.95
N VAL A 20 -9.53 14.14 -9.98
CA VAL A 20 -10.42 12.98 -10.18
C VAL A 20 -10.28 11.99 -9.01
N MET A 21 -9.05 11.65 -8.63
CA MET A 21 -8.80 10.75 -7.50
C MET A 21 -9.43 11.26 -6.20
N GLN A 22 -9.28 12.56 -5.92
CA GLN A 22 -9.88 13.17 -4.74
C GLN A 22 -11.41 13.20 -4.80
N TYR A 23 -11.99 13.45 -5.98
CA TYR A 23 -13.44 13.40 -6.17
C TYR A 23 -14.02 12.01 -5.84
N VAL A 24 -13.38 10.96 -6.35
CA VAL A 24 -13.78 9.56 -6.06
C VAL A 24 -13.68 9.29 -4.56
N LYS A 25 -12.56 9.65 -3.92
CA LYS A 25 -12.37 9.47 -2.48
C LYS A 25 -13.47 10.17 -1.68
N ARG A 26 -13.71 11.46 -1.92
CA ARG A 26 -14.74 12.23 -1.19
C ARG A 26 -16.13 11.58 -1.31
N THR A 27 -16.48 11.10 -2.49
CA THR A 27 -17.77 10.42 -2.73
C THR A 27 -17.88 9.15 -1.91
N VAL A 28 -16.87 8.28 -1.95
CA VAL A 28 -16.87 7.00 -1.21
C VAL A 28 -16.89 7.24 0.29
N PHE A 29 -16.00 8.08 0.81
CA PHE A 29 -15.93 8.38 2.24
C PHE A 29 -17.21 9.07 2.75
N GLY A 30 -17.87 9.89 1.92
CA GLY A 30 -19.16 10.48 2.25
C GLY A 30 -20.27 9.44 2.42
N ILE A 31 -20.27 8.36 1.64
CA ILE A 31 -21.23 7.25 1.78
C ILE A 31 -20.92 6.43 3.04
N LEU A 32 -19.65 6.10 3.26
CA LEU A 32 -19.21 5.32 4.42
C LEU A 32 -19.53 6.04 5.74
N ALA A 33 -19.28 7.34 5.82
CA ALA A 33 -19.58 8.15 7.00
C ALA A 33 -21.08 8.16 7.35
N LYS A 34 -21.97 8.18 6.34
CA LYS A 34 -23.43 8.09 6.57
C LYS A 34 -23.87 6.76 7.19
N HIS A 35 -23.06 5.72 7.06
CA HIS A 35 -23.31 4.41 7.64
C HIS A 35 -22.52 4.17 8.94
N GLY A 36 -21.91 5.22 9.51
CA GLY A 36 -21.20 5.14 10.79
C GLY A 36 -19.80 4.55 10.73
N TYR A 37 -19.25 4.31 9.52
CA TYR A 37 -17.86 3.88 9.38
C TYR A 37 -16.89 5.04 9.62
N MET A 38 -15.77 4.72 10.25
CA MET A 38 -14.66 5.66 10.48
C MET A 38 -13.41 5.20 9.75
N GLU A 39 -12.64 6.16 9.26
CA GLU A 39 -11.36 5.88 8.62
C GLU A 39 -10.32 5.41 9.66
N ILE A 40 -9.61 4.33 9.34
CA ILE A 40 -8.38 3.92 10.02
C ILE A 40 -7.26 3.85 8.99
N ARG A 41 -6.10 4.42 9.32
CA ARG A 41 -4.89 4.34 8.50
C ARG A 41 -3.83 3.56 9.26
N THR A 42 -3.48 2.40 8.73
CA THR A 42 -2.42 1.56 9.29
C THR A 42 -1.07 1.88 8.63
N PRO A 43 0.06 1.49 9.25
CA PRO A 43 1.38 1.68 8.66
C PRO A 43 1.51 1.06 7.27
N VAL A 44 2.30 1.67 6.37
CA VAL A 44 2.48 1.17 4.99
C VAL A 44 3.31 -0.10 4.88
N PHE A 45 3.99 -0.49 5.96
CA PHE A 45 4.71 -1.75 6.08
C PHE A 45 4.37 -2.41 7.41
N GLU A 46 4.44 -3.74 7.46
CA GLU A 46 4.20 -4.54 8.67
C GLU A 46 5.23 -5.67 8.76
N SER A 47 5.33 -6.31 9.92
CA SER A 47 6.19 -7.50 10.06
C SER A 47 5.79 -8.56 9.02
N SER A 48 6.77 -9.19 8.38
CA SER A 48 6.51 -10.21 7.36
C SER A 48 5.68 -11.38 7.88
N ASP A 49 5.83 -11.73 9.17
CA ASP A 49 5.11 -12.81 9.84
C ASP A 49 3.58 -12.59 9.85
N LEU A 50 3.12 -11.34 9.79
CA LEU A 50 1.70 -11.01 9.75
C LEU A 50 1.04 -11.55 8.47
N TYR A 51 1.75 -11.52 7.35
CA TYR A 51 1.23 -11.96 6.05
C TYR A 51 1.30 -13.47 5.88
N LEU A 52 2.41 -14.08 6.33
CA LEU A 52 2.60 -15.54 6.31
C LEU A 52 1.48 -16.25 7.07
N ARG A 53 1.06 -15.71 8.22
CA ARG A 53 -0.04 -16.27 9.02
C ARG A 53 -1.43 -15.97 8.47
N GLY A 54 -1.63 -14.80 7.86
CA GLY A 54 -2.96 -14.33 7.45
C GLY A 54 -3.42 -14.80 6.07
N VAL A 55 -2.51 -14.88 5.10
CA VAL A 55 -2.84 -15.16 3.69
C VAL A 55 -2.57 -16.62 3.31
N GLY A 56 -1.61 -17.27 4.00
CA GLY A 56 -1.19 -18.65 3.73
C GLY A 56 0.08 -18.70 2.87
N GLU A 57 1.03 -19.54 3.28
CA GLU A 57 2.38 -19.63 2.71
C GLU A 57 2.41 -20.04 1.24
N ASP A 58 1.41 -20.83 0.79
CA ASP A 58 1.35 -21.37 -0.57
C ASP A 58 0.68 -20.44 -1.60
N THR A 59 0.33 -19.22 -1.20
CA THR A 59 -0.30 -18.27 -2.14
C THR A 59 0.74 -17.63 -3.06
N ASP A 60 0.35 -17.35 -4.30
CA ASP A 60 1.22 -16.64 -5.25
C ASP A 60 1.63 -15.25 -4.74
N ILE A 61 0.77 -14.62 -3.91
CA ILE A 61 1.05 -13.33 -3.26
C ILE A 61 2.29 -13.43 -2.37
N VAL A 62 2.33 -14.43 -1.47
CA VAL A 62 3.47 -14.67 -0.57
C VAL A 62 4.72 -15.05 -1.36
N ASN A 63 4.58 -15.84 -2.41
CA ASN A 63 5.73 -16.39 -3.11
C ASN A 63 6.36 -15.45 -4.15
N LYS A 64 5.61 -14.51 -4.74
CA LYS A 64 6.07 -13.76 -5.93
C LYS A 64 5.84 -12.26 -5.87
N GLU A 65 4.99 -11.76 -4.98
CA GLU A 65 4.52 -10.36 -5.05
C GLU A 65 4.93 -9.51 -3.83
N MET A 66 5.41 -10.12 -2.75
CA MET A 66 5.81 -9.38 -1.55
C MET A 66 7.11 -8.58 -1.75
N TYR A 67 7.07 -7.30 -1.39
CA TYR A 67 8.26 -6.46 -1.26
C TYR A 67 8.80 -6.51 0.18
N THR A 68 9.65 -7.51 0.45
CA THR A 68 10.31 -7.70 1.76
C THR A 68 11.62 -6.92 1.86
N PHE A 69 11.86 -6.29 3.00
CA PHE A 69 13.14 -5.67 3.33
C PHE A 69 13.52 -5.91 4.80
N ASP A 70 14.83 -5.83 5.08
CA ASP A 70 15.36 -5.92 6.43
C ASP A 70 15.47 -4.52 7.05
N ASP A 71 15.07 -4.39 8.31
CA ASP A 71 15.37 -3.20 9.11
C ASP A 71 16.83 -3.23 9.60
N LYS A 72 17.23 -2.17 10.32
CA LYS A 72 18.60 -2.07 10.88
C LYS A 72 18.95 -3.18 11.87
N SER A 73 17.95 -3.84 12.47
CA SER A 73 18.11 -4.97 13.38
C SER A 73 17.97 -6.34 12.71
N ARG A 74 17.94 -6.37 11.36
CA ARG A 74 17.73 -7.58 10.53
C ARG A 74 16.37 -8.25 10.74
N LYS A 75 15.37 -7.48 11.15
CA LYS A 75 13.97 -7.93 11.17
C LYS A 75 13.34 -7.68 9.81
N LYS A 76 12.53 -8.65 9.35
CA LYS A 76 11.86 -8.59 8.05
C LYS A 76 10.53 -7.87 8.13
N TYR A 77 10.35 -6.93 7.21
CA TYR A 77 9.12 -6.18 7.01
C TYR A 77 8.68 -6.27 5.55
N ASN A 78 7.37 -6.22 5.33
CA ASN A 78 6.76 -6.21 4.00
C ASN A 78 5.99 -4.91 3.79
N ILE A 79 6.14 -4.33 2.60
CA ILE A 79 5.30 -3.21 2.14
C ILE A 79 3.91 -3.74 1.78
N LYS A 80 2.86 -3.05 2.22
CA LYS A 80 1.47 -3.27 1.78
C LYS A 80 1.34 -2.84 0.32
N THR A 81 1.23 -3.79 -0.59
CA THR A 81 0.89 -3.59 -2.01
C THR A 81 -0.61 -3.65 -2.27
#